data_AF-A0A7S4UBU4-F1
#
_entry.id   AF-A0A7S4UBU4-F1
#
_cell.length_a   1.000
_cell.length_b   1.000
_cell.length_c   1.000
_cell.angle_alpha   90.00
_cell.angle_beta   90.00
_cell.angle_gamma   90.00
#
_symmetry.space_group_name_H-M   'P 1'
#
loop_
_entity.id
_entity.type
_entity.pdbx_description
1 polymer ?
#
loop_
_entity_poly.entity_id
_entity_poly.type
_entity_poly.pdbx_seq_one_letter_code
_entity_poly.pdbx_strand_id
1 'polypeptide(L)'
;GLLSSSPTPSFSSLCSEKSMIQAVKSDLWKIGKEHSLQPYELPSSLLLEHTPFSLENRLLTPSLKLARPQLRKKYQKPMRELYFQGRSDLQPISSSVTSPSTVVSPTSLPSLSPDPSLASLPSLPFPSGSSLEKLAVFLQDQTQREWDEIKNEVIGEVGFDSVSIVQLSLLLKMVCSISVPISNLLEMKAGDLVELVEQQGGKEE
;
A
#
# COMPACT_ATOMS: atom_id res chain seq x y z
N GLY A 1 -51.61 4.37 8.78
CA GLY A 1 -50.17 4.46 8.47
C GLY A 1 -49.55 3.13 8.78
N LEU A 2 -49.25 2.34 7.75
CA LEU A 2 -48.56 1.07 7.89
C LEU A 2 -47.06 1.34 7.80
N LEU A 3 -46.35 1.05 8.89
CA LEU A 3 -44.88 1.11 8.93
C LEU A 3 -44.34 0.15 7.89
N SER A 4 -43.56 0.69 6.96
CA SER A 4 -42.74 -0.08 6.02
C SER A 4 -41.73 -0.90 6.82
N SER A 5 -41.96 -2.21 6.93
CA SER A 5 -41.02 -3.15 7.52
C SER A 5 -39.94 -3.48 6.50
N SER A 6 -38.96 -2.58 6.33
CA SER A 6 -37.73 -2.96 5.63
C SER A 6 -37.03 -4.06 6.44
N PRO A 7 -36.60 -5.17 5.82
CA PRO A 7 -35.88 -6.22 6.53
C PRO A 7 -34.56 -5.65 7.05
N THR A 8 -34.37 -5.62 8.37
CA THR A 8 -33.09 -5.26 8.98
C THR A 8 -32.05 -6.32 8.60
N PRO A 9 -30.91 -5.94 8.01
CA PRO A 9 -29.87 -6.89 7.65
C PRO A 9 -29.32 -7.57 8.91
N SER A 10 -29.03 -8.87 8.80
CA SER A 10 -28.44 -9.63 9.91
C SER A 10 -27.02 -9.13 10.22
N PHE A 11 -26.57 -9.25 11.47
CA PHE A 11 -25.24 -8.80 11.89
C PHE A 11 -24.10 -9.41 11.06
N SER A 12 -24.23 -10.69 10.67
CA SER A 12 -23.25 -11.35 9.80
C SER A 12 -23.20 -10.74 8.38
N SER A 13 -24.35 -10.33 7.86
CA SER A 13 -24.44 -9.70 6.53
C SER A 13 -23.77 -8.33 6.54
N LEU A 14 -24.00 -7.57 7.62
CA LEU A 14 -23.41 -6.27 7.86
C LEU A 14 -21.88 -6.32 7.91
N CYS A 15 -21.29 -7.27 8.65
CA CYS A 15 -19.83 -7.44 8.72
C CYS A 15 -19.16 -7.75 7.36
N SER A 16 -19.92 -8.25 6.39
CA SER A 16 -19.40 -8.58 5.06
C SER A 16 -19.53 -7.41 4.07
N GLU A 17 -20.20 -6.31 4.47
CA GLU A 17 -20.47 -5.18 3.60
C GLU A 17 -19.24 -4.26 3.50
N LYS A 18 -18.86 -3.89 2.28
CA LYS A 18 -17.72 -2.98 2.02
C LYS A 18 -17.89 -1.62 2.69
N SER A 19 -19.12 -1.08 2.70
CA SER A 19 -19.47 0.20 3.34
C SER A 19 -19.13 0.17 4.84
N MET A 20 -19.48 -0.92 5.53
CA MET A 20 -19.18 -1.09 6.95
C MET A 20 -17.67 -1.20 7.22
N ILE A 21 -16.96 -1.97 6.39
CA ILE A 21 -15.50 -2.11 6.48
C ILE A 21 -14.82 -0.74 6.31
N GLN A 22 -15.26 0.06 5.34
CA GLN A 22 -14.75 1.41 5.11
C GLN A 22 -15.05 2.38 6.26
N ALA A 23 -16.26 2.33 6.82
CA ALA A 23 -16.63 3.16 7.98
C ALA A 23 -15.72 2.86 9.19
N VAL A 24 -15.56 1.58 9.54
CA VAL A 24 -14.68 1.15 10.64
C VAL A 24 -13.22 1.52 10.37
N LYS A 25 -12.76 1.35 9.12
CA LYS A 25 -11.40 1.76 8.72
C LYS A 25 -11.21 3.27 8.89
N SER A 26 -12.15 4.08 8.44
CA SER A 26 -12.08 5.55 8.56
C SER A 26 -11.97 5.97 10.01
N ASP A 27 -12.74 5.36 10.90
CA ASP A 27 -12.70 5.70 12.33
C ASP A 27 -11.37 5.27 12.99
N LEU A 28 -10.84 4.09 12.65
CA LEU A 28 -9.50 3.69 13.09
C LEU A 28 -8.42 4.67 12.62
N TRP A 29 -8.52 5.16 11.38
CA TRP A 29 -7.59 6.14 10.83
C TRP A 29 -7.69 7.50 11.52
N LYS A 30 -8.90 7.97 11.85
CA LYS A 30 -9.11 9.20 12.63
C LYS A 30 -8.45 9.11 14.01
N ILE A 31 -8.70 8.01 14.72
CA ILE A 31 -8.10 7.75 16.05
C ILE A 31 -6.57 7.67 15.93
N GLY A 32 -6.09 6.98 14.89
CA GLY A 32 -4.65 6.89 14.62
C GLY A 32 -3.99 8.24 14.41
N LYS A 33 -4.63 9.13 13.64
CA LYS A 33 -4.16 10.50 13.41
C LYS A 33 -4.18 11.32 14.70
N GLU A 34 -5.22 11.20 15.52
CA GLU A 34 -5.32 11.86 16.84
C GLU A 34 -4.19 11.44 17.77
N HIS A 35 -3.79 10.17 17.72
CA HIS A 35 -2.67 9.64 18.50
C HIS A 35 -1.30 9.75 17.83
N SER A 36 -1.18 10.47 16.72
CA SER A 36 0.08 10.65 15.98
C SER A 36 0.75 9.32 15.56
N LEU A 37 -0.05 8.28 15.31
CA LEU A 37 0.44 7.02 14.77
C LEU A 37 0.95 7.22 13.35
N GLN A 38 1.97 6.47 13.00
CA GLN A 38 2.55 6.54 11.68
C GLN A 38 1.63 5.82 10.68
N PRO A 39 1.59 6.25 9.40
CA PRO A 39 0.67 5.67 8.41
C PRO A 39 0.88 4.17 8.21
N TYR A 40 2.12 3.67 8.35
CA TYR A 40 2.44 2.25 8.26
C TYR A 40 1.99 1.41 9.48
N GLU A 41 1.57 2.05 10.57
CA GLU A 41 0.96 1.38 11.73
C GLU A 41 -0.56 1.24 11.56
N LEU A 42 -1.16 1.98 10.63
CA LEU A 42 -2.59 1.93 10.35
C LEU A 42 -2.92 0.82 9.35
N PRO A 43 -3.94 0.00 9.62
CA PRO A 43 -4.30 -1.09 8.74
C PRO A 43 -4.86 -0.57 7.41
N SER A 44 -4.26 -1.02 6.30
CA SER A 44 -4.72 -0.70 4.94
C SER A 44 -6.01 -1.46 4.58
N SER A 45 -6.21 -2.67 5.11
CA SER A 45 -7.41 -3.49 4.88
C SER A 45 -7.86 -4.17 6.17
N LEU A 46 -9.16 -4.43 6.29
CA LEU A 46 -9.77 -5.02 7.49
C LEU A 46 -10.66 -6.21 7.14
N LEU A 47 -10.74 -7.15 8.08
CA LEU A 47 -11.69 -8.26 8.08
C LEU A 47 -12.56 -8.13 9.33
N LEU A 48 -13.88 -8.03 9.17
CA LEU A 48 -14.81 -7.97 10.29
C LEU A 48 -15.34 -9.37 10.60
N GLU A 49 -15.10 -9.83 11.83
CA GLU A 49 -15.63 -11.10 12.33
C GLU A 49 -16.90 -10.86 13.14
N HIS A 50 -18.01 -11.47 12.74
CA HIS A 50 -19.28 -11.38 13.46
C HIS A 50 -19.32 -12.28 14.71
N THR A 51 -18.47 -13.31 14.77
CA THR A 51 -18.38 -14.23 15.92
C THR A 51 -17.31 -13.73 16.90
N PRO A 52 -17.67 -13.44 18.17
CA PRO A 52 -16.71 -12.97 19.15
C PRO A 52 -15.66 -14.03 19.50
N PHE A 53 -14.47 -13.60 19.92
CA PHE A 53 -13.45 -14.51 20.41
C PHE A 53 -13.84 -15.05 21.78
N SER A 54 -13.76 -16.37 21.95
CA SER A 54 -14.17 -17.05 23.18
C SER A 54 -13.18 -18.15 23.57
N LEU A 55 -13.34 -18.67 24.79
CA LEU A 55 -12.61 -19.86 25.23
C LEU A 55 -13.10 -21.10 24.46
N GLU A 56 -14.40 -21.16 24.14
CA GLU A 56 -15.04 -22.27 23.43
C GLU A 56 -14.50 -22.43 22.00
N ASN A 57 -14.35 -21.31 21.27
CA ASN A 57 -13.75 -21.33 19.94
C ASN A 57 -12.21 -21.36 19.96
N ARG A 58 -11.61 -21.45 21.17
CA ARG A 58 -10.16 -21.54 21.41
C ARG A 58 -9.35 -20.38 20.82
N LEU A 59 -10.00 -19.23 20.59
CA LEU A 59 -9.33 -18.01 20.13
C LEU A 59 -8.85 -17.13 21.30
N LEU A 60 -9.28 -17.45 22.52
CA LEU A 60 -8.76 -16.90 23.76
C LEU A 60 -7.98 -17.95 24.58
N THR A 61 -6.94 -17.51 25.27
CA THR A 61 -6.30 -18.27 26.36
C THR A 61 -7.19 -18.27 27.60
N PRO A 62 -7.00 -19.19 28.57
CA PRO A 62 -7.72 -19.14 29.85
C PRO A 62 -7.57 -17.79 30.59
N SER A 63 -6.50 -17.05 30.31
CA SER A 63 -6.25 -15.69 30.80
C SER A 63 -6.95 -14.58 30.00
N LEU A 64 -7.92 -14.92 29.14
CA LEU A 64 -8.68 -14.00 28.28
C LEU A 64 -7.82 -13.17 27.32
N LYS A 65 -6.61 -13.64 27.01
CA LYS A 65 -5.74 -13.04 25.99
C LYS A 65 -5.96 -13.72 24.64
N LEU A 66 -5.72 -12.99 23.56
CA LEU A 66 -5.78 -13.52 22.20
C LEU A 66 -4.79 -14.68 22.01
N ALA A 67 -5.28 -15.85 21.61
CA ALA A 67 -4.48 -17.02 21.29
C ALA A 67 -3.86 -16.87 19.88
N ARG A 68 -2.79 -16.08 19.77
CA ARG A 68 -2.12 -15.73 18.49
C ARG A 68 -1.86 -16.94 17.57
N PRO A 69 -1.37 -18.10 18.04
CA PRO A 69 -1.16 -19.26 17.16
C PRO A 69 -2.45 -19.79 16.53
N GLN A 70 -3.57 -19.77 17.26
CA GLN A 70 -4.87 -20.25 16.75
C GLN A 70 -5.52 -19.23 15.83
N LEU A 71 -5.46 -17.94 16.20
CA LEU A 71 -5.89 -16.84 15.33
C LEU A 71 -5.15 -16.88 14.00
N ARG A 72 -3.82 -17.06 14.02
CA ARG A 72 -3.02 -17.17 12.80
C ARG A 72 -3.51 -18.32 11.93
N LYS A 73 -3.79 -19.50 12.50
CA LYS A 73 -4.32 -20.66 11.74
C LYS A 73 -5.70 -20.39 11.13
N LYS A 74 -6.63 -19.82 11.91
CA LYS A 74 -8.00 -19.52 11.46
C LYS A 74 -7.99 -18.47 10.34
N TYR A 75 -7.23 -17.39 10.53
CA TYR A 75 -7.25 -16.22 9.65
C TYR A 75 -6.18 -16.21 8.56
N GLN A 76 -5.33 -17.25 8.47
CA GLN A 76 -4.24 -17.28 7.49
C GLN A 76 -4.72 -17.10 6.05
N LYS A 77 -5.76 -17.84 5.67
CA LYS A 77 -6.31 -17.81 4.30
C LYS A 77 -6.95 -16.45 3.96
N PRO A 78 -7.92 -15.92 4.74
CA PRO A 78 -8.52 -14.63 4.42
C PRO A 78 -7.52 -13.48 4.51
N MET A 79 -6.55 -13.51 5.44
CA MET A 79 -5.49 -12.50 5.48
C MET A 79 -4.63 -12.53 4.22
N ARG A 80 -4.26 -13.72 3.74
CA ARG A 80 -3.51 -13.86 2.49
C ARG A 80 -4.29 -13.29 1.31
N GLU A 81 -5.60 -13.52 1.25
CA GLU A 81 -6.46 -12.94 0.21
C GLU A 81 -6.44 -11.42 0.26
N LEU A 82 -6.60 -10.81 1.45
CA LEU A 82 -6.52 -9.36 1.61
C LEU A 82 -5.18 -8.79 1.18
N TYR A 83 -4.07 -9.48 1.47
CA TYR A 83 -2.74 -9.08 1.01
C TYR A 83 -2.58 -9.18 -0.51
N PHE A 84 -3.23 -10.14 -1.17
CA PHE A 84 -3.24 -10.23 -2.63
C PHE A 84 -4.16 -9.20 -3.25
N GLN A 85 -5.31 -8.92 -2.63
CA GLN A 85 -6.27 -7.94 -3.11
C GLN A 85 -5.68 -6.52 -3.06
N GLY A 86 -5.04 -6.14 -1.95
CA GLY A 86 -4.30 -4.87 -1.88
C GLY A 86 -3.03 -4.84 -2.75
N ARG A 87 -2.60 -6.01 -3.26
CA ARG A 87 -1.55 -6.10 -4.28
C ARG A 87 -2.09 -6.07 -5.70
N SER A 88 -3.34 -6.47 -5.98
CA SER A 88 -3.88 -6.50 -7.34
C SER A 88 -4.17 -5.11 -7.91
N ASP A 89 -4.19 -4.10 -7.05
CA ASP A 89 -4.14 -2.69 -7.47
C ASP A 89 -2.73 -2.33 -8.01
N LEU A 90 -1.69 -3.08 -7.61
CA LEU A 90 -0.35 -3.07 -8.20
C LEU A 90 -0.24 -4.18 -9.25
N GLN A 91 -0.27 -3.81 -10.54
CA GLN A 91 -0.13 -4.75 -11.67
C GLN A 91 1.04 -5.75 -11.47
N PRO A 92 0.88 -7.02 -11.90
CA PRO A 92 1.74 -8.13 -11.47
C PRO A 92 3.16 -8.05 -12.04
N ILE A 93 4.15 -8.21 -11.16
CA ILE A 93 5.46 -8.77 -11.53
C ILE A 93 5.21 -10.24 -11.83
N SER A 94 5.49 -10.66 -13.07
CA SER A 94 5.18 -12.01 -13.53
C SER A 94 5.78 -13.09 -12.64
N SER A 95 4.95 -14.08 -12.35
CA SER A 95 5.25 -15.24 -11.53
C SER A 95 6.25 -16.17 -12.21
N SER A 96 7.43 -16.32 -11.62
CA SER A 96 8.24 -17.54 -11.75
C SER A 96 8.78 -17.95 -10.37
N VAL A 97 7.87 -18.21 -9.43
CA VAL A 97 8.21 -18.99 -8.24
C VAL A 97 8.08 -20.47 -8.60
N THR A 98 9.19 -21.07 -9.01
CA THR A 98 9.39 -22.52 -8.86
C THR A 98 10.27 -22.72 -7.63
N SER A 99 9.72 -23.32 -6.58
CA SER A 99 10.52 -24.02 -5.56
C SER A 99 10.59 -25.50 -5.98
N PRO A 100 11.70 -26.23 -5.71
CA PRO A 100 11.85 -26.83 -4.39
C PRO A 100 13.29 -26.86 -3.81
N SER A 101 13.34 -26.98 -2.49
CA SER A 101 14.36 -27.54 -1.59
C SER A 101 15.76 -27.85 -2.13
N THR A 102 16.81 -27.43 -1.41
CA THR A 102 17.81 -28.33 -0.76
C THR A 102 18.82 -27.52 0.08
N VAL A 103 19.07 -28.05 1.27
CA VAL A 103 20.08 -27.69 2.27
C VAL A 103 21.50 -27.96 1.74
N VAL A 104 22.45 -27.04 1.86
CA VAL A 104 23.78 -27.19 2.53
C VAL A 104 24.72 -25.97 2.29
N SER A 105 25.21 -25.41 3.40
CA SER A 105 26.53 -24.85 3.78
C SER A 105 27.51 -24.16 2.79
N PRO A 106 28.40 -23.26 3.31
CA PRO A 106 29.10 -22.22 2.56
C PRO A 106 30.54 -22.61 2.20
N THR A 107 31.05 -22.24 1.01
CA THR A 107 32.50 -22.20 0.71
C THR A 107 32.78 -21.43 -0.60
N SER A 108 33.65 -20.42 -0.49
CA SER A 108 34.56 -19.82 -1.49
C SER A 108 34.06 -18.97 -2.68
N LEU A 109 34.53 -17.72 -2.69
CA LEU A 109 34.65 -16.80 -3.83
C LEU A 109 35.64 -17.33 -4.89
N PRO A 110 35.36 -17.04 -6.18
CA PRO A 110 36.43 -16.59 -7.09
C PRO A 110 36.04 -15.36 -7.93
N SER A 111 37.08 -14.75 -8.49
CA SER A 111 37.17 -13.44 -9.15
C SER A 111 36.80 -13.40 -10.65
N LEU A 112 36.31 -12.23 -11.07
CA LEU A 112 36.42 -11.53 -12.38
C LEU A 112 36.05 -12.26 -13.70
N SER A 113 34.97 -11.78 -14.33
CA SER A 113 34.99 -11.08 -15.65
C SER A 113 33.62 -10.43 -15.92
N PRO A 114 33.55 -9.28 -16.65
CA PRO A 114 32.28 -8.67 -17.01
C PRO A 114 31.66 -9.40 -18.21
N ASP A 115 30.48 -9.96 -17.99
CA ASP A 115 29.70 -10.70 -18.99
C ASP A 115 28.99 -9.69 -19.93
N PRO A 116 29.24 -9.71 -21.27
CA PRO A 116 28.68 -8.73 -22.21
C PRO A 116 27.22 -9.00 -22.62
N SER A 117 26.47 -9.78 -21.83
CA SER A 117 25.09 -10.20 -22.13
C SER A 117 24.00 -9.35 -21.46
N LEU A 118 24.35 -8.20 -20.87
CA LEU A 118 23.45 -7.26 -20.17
C LEU A 118 22.54 -6.41 -21.09
N ALA A 119 22.29 -6.85 -22.33
CA ALA A 119 21.48 -6.12 -23.31
C ALA A 119 20.00 -6.55 -23.34
N SER A 120 19.58 -7.52 -22.53
CA SER A 120 18.22 -8.07 -22.55
C SER A 120 17.57 -8.03 -21.17
N LEU A 121 17.47 -6.84 -20.59
CA LEU A 121 16.51 -6.60 -19.50
C LEU A 121 15.11 -6.50 -20.12
N PRO A 122 14.09 -7.20 -19.57
CA PRO A 122 12.71 -6.96 -19.97
C PRO A 122 12.34 -5.52 -19.64
N SER A 123 11.91 -4.78 -20.66
CA SER A 123 11.37 -3.43 -20.51
C SER A 123 10.18 -3.49 -19.55
N LEU A 124 10.30 -2.74 -18.45
CA LEU A 124 9.21 -2.51 -17.52
C LEU A 124 7.99 -1.98 -18.31
N PRO A 125 6.76 -2.42 -17.98
CA PRO A 125 5.56 -1.93 -18.65
C PRO A 125 5.34 -0.48 -18.21
N PHE A 126 5.91 0.46 -18.96
CA PHE A 126 5.65 1.87 -18.74
C PHE A 126 4.27 2.22 -19.31
N PRO A 127 3.38 2.85 -18.52
CA PRO A 127 2.20 3.47 -19.09
C PRO A 127 2.66 4.58 -20.06
N SER A 128 2.10 4.56 -21.28
CA SER A 128 2.33 5.60 -22.28
C SER A 128 1.62 6.88 -21.83
N GLY A 129 2.41 7.86 -21.40
CA GLY A 129 1.89 9.13 -20.89
C GLY A 129 3.02 10.13 -20.60
N SER A 130 2.65 11.40 -20.48
CA SER A 130 3.56 12.50 -20.13
C SER A 130 4.17 12.30 -18.74
N SER A 131 5.29 12.99 -18.45
CA SER A 131 5.95 12.91 -17.13
C SER A 131 5.01 13.21 -15.96
N LEU A 132 4.01 14.07 -16.19
CA LEU A 132 2.97 14.41 -15.24
C LEU A 132 1.96 13.28 -15.01
N GLU A 133 1.58 12.53 -16.04
CA GLU A 133 0.65 11.40 -15.89
C GLU A 133 1.27 10.28 -15.04
N LYS A 134 2.58 10.02 -15.21
CA LYS A 134 3.29 9.03 -14.38
C LYS A 134 3.38 9.45 -12.92
N LEU A 135 3.57 10.74 -12.66
CA LEU A 135 3.53 11.30 -11.31
C LEU A 135 2.12 11.22 -10.72
N ALA A 136 1.10 11.63 -11.47
CA ALA A 136 -0.29 11.61 -11.01
C ALA A 136 -0.73 10.19 -10.63
N VAL A 137 -0.40 9.19 -11.47
CA VAL A 137 -0.69 7.78 -11.19
C VAL A 137 0.06 7.31 -9.95
N PHE A 138 1.35 7.63 -9.82
CA PHE A 138 2.13 7.27 -8.63
C PHE A 138 1.54 7.88 -7.35
N LEU A 139 1.17 9.16 -7.37
CA LEU A 139 0.61 9.84 -6.20
C LEU A 139 -0.79 9.31 -5.85
N GLN A 140 -1.62 9.00 -6.83
CA GLN A 140 -2.95 8.41 -6.62
C GLN A 140 -2.88 6.98 -6.07
N ASP A 141 -1.99 6.16 -6.63
CA ASP A 141 -1.78 4.77 -6.19
C ASP A 141 -1.34 4.68 -4.72
N GLN A 142 -0.42 5.56 -4.32
CA GLN A 142 0.14 5.57 -2.97
C GLN A 142 -0.81 6.12 -1.92
N THR A 143 -1.66 7.09 -2.28
CA THR A 143 -2.51 7.79 -1.30
C THR A 143 -3.93 7.22 -1.20
N GLN A 144 -4.38 6.46 -2.22
CA GLN A 144 -5.78 5.99 -2.32
C GLN A 144 -6.80 7.14 -2.19
N ARG A 145 -6.38 8.38 -2.48
CA ARG A 145 -7.17 9.63 -2.39
C ARG A 145 -7.10 10.36 -3.73
N GLU A 146 -8.10 11.18 -4.03
CA GLU A 146 -8.11 11.97 -5.26
C GLU A 146 -7.11 13.15 -5.19
N TRP A 147 -6.56 13.52 -6.35
CA TRP A 147 -5.58 14.60 -6.48
C TRP A 147 -6.02 15.92 -5.84
N ASP A 148 -7.29 16.28 -6.00
CA ASP A 148 -7.86 17.52 -5.46
C ASP A 148 -7.86 17.59 -3.93
N GLU A 149 -7.87 16.45 -3.25
CA GLU A 149 -7.78 16.39 -1.79
C GLU A 149 -6.34 16.53 -1.30
N ILE A 150 -5.38 15.96 -2.03
CA ILE A 150 -3.97 15.85 -1.58
C ILE A 150 -3.11 17.04 -2.02
N LYS A 151 -3.48 17.77 -3.08
CA LYS A 151 -2.65 18.84 -3.66
C LYS A 151 -2.23 19.95 -2.68
N ASN A 152 -3.05 20.20 -1.65
CA ASN A 152 -2.79 21.24 -0.66
C ASN A 152 -2.12 20.71 0.63
N GLU A 153 -2.00 19.40 0.77
CA GLU A 153 -1.39 18.74 1.92
C GLU A 153 0.14 18.60 1.70
N VAL A 154 0.88 18.59 2.82
CA VAL A 154 2.34 18.40 2.82
C VAL A 154 2.65 16.94 2.55
N ILE A 155 3.58 16.64 1.64
CA ILE A 155 3.90 15.26 1.22
C ILE A 155 4.24 14.35 2.41
N GLY A 156 4.92 14.87 3.44
CA GLY A 156 5.18 14.13 4.68
C GLY A 156 3.93 13.73 5.48
N GLU A 157 2.80 14.42 5.29
CA GLU A 157 1.53 14.17 5.99
C GLU A 157 0.51 13.40 5.14
N VAL A 158 0.72 13.36 3.82
CA VAL A 158 -0.16 12.73 2.82
C VAL A 158 -0.14 11.19 2.90
N GLY A 159 0.75 10.61 3.71
CA GLY A 159 0.79 9.18 3.98
C GLY A 159 1.82 8.40 3.16
N PHE A 160 2.80 9.08 2.55
CA PHE A 160 3.94 8.40 1.94
C PHE A 160 4.82 7.75 3.00
N ASP A 161 5.25 6.51 2.77
CA ASP A 161 6.31 5.89 3.56
C ASP A 161 7.69 6.30 3.06
N SER A 162 8.74 5.99 3.83
CA SER A 162 10.11 6.35 3.48
C SER A 162 10.55 5.74 2.14
N VAL A 163 10.02 4.57 1.78
CA VAL A 163 10.30 3.91 0.49
C VAL A 163 9.64 4.68 -0.65
N SER A 164 8.36 5.04 -0.53
CA SER A 164 7.65 5.77 -1.58
C SER A 164 8.16 7.19 -1.76
N ILE A 165 8.68 7.84 -0.70
CA ILE A 165 9.39 9.13 -0.82
C ILE A 165 10.68 8.98 -1.66
N VAL A 166 11.45 7.91 -1.42
CA VAL A 166 12.66 7.63 -2.22
C VAL A 166 12.29 7.27 -3.65
N GLN A 167 11.22 6.49 -3.86
CA GLN A 167 10.72 6.17 -5.20
C GLN A 167 10.24 7.41 -5.93
N LEU A 168 9.55 8.34 -5.25
CA LEU A 168 9.13 9.63 -5.80
C LEU A 168 10.34 10.47 -6.23
N SER A 169 11.36 10.56 -5.37
CA SER A 169 12.62 11.24 -5.70
C SER A 169 13.31 10.62 -6.91
N LEU A 170 13.35 9.28 -6.99
CA LEU A 170 13.91 8.56 -8.13
C LEU A 170 13.10 8.75 -9.41
N LEU A 171 11.77 8.76 -9.31
CA LEU A 171 10.86 9.00 -10.42
C LEU A 171 11.04 10.42 -10.96
N LEU A 172 11.09 11.43 -10.10
CA LEU A 172 11.40 12.82 -10.48
C LEU A 172 12.74 12.93 -11.21
N LYS A 173 13.76 12.21 -10.72
CA LYS A 173 15.10 12.20 -11.33
C LYS A 173 15.13 11.50 -12.68
N MET A 174 14.42 10.38 -12.83
CA MET A 174 14.43 9.57 -14.05
C MET A 174 13.49 10.07 -15.13
N VAL A 175 12.33 10.61 -14.76
CA VAL A 175 11.24 10.95 -15.67
C VAL A 175 11.18 12.45 -15.94
N CYS A 176 11.53 13.27 -14.95
CA CYS A 176 11.44 14.73 -15.07
C CYS A 176 12.81 15.41 -15.10
N SER A 177 13.92 14.66 -15.01
CA SER A 177 15.28 15.20 -14.86
C SER A 177 15.43 16.17 -13.68
N ILE A 178 14.54 16.08 -12.69
CA ILE A 178 14.51 16.96 -11.52
C ILE A 178 15.14 16.21 -10.35
N SER A 179 16.11 16.85 -9.69
CA SER A 179 16.70 16.35 -8.45
C SER A 179 16.16 17.15 -7.26
N VAL A 180 15.17 16.61 -6.55
CA VAL A 180 14.70 17.19 -5.28
C VAL A 180 15.28 16.39 -4.11
N PRO A 181 16.01 17.03 -3.16
CA PRO A 181 16.46 16.36 -1.95
C PRO A 181 15.26 15.94 -1.09
N ILE A 182 15.37 14.78 -0.44
CA ILE A 182 14.28 14.17 0.34
C ILE A 182 13.75 15.11 1.45
N SER A 183 14.63 15.87 2.09
CA SER A 183 14.26 16.86 3.11
C SER A 183 13.26 17.88 2.58
N ASN A 184 13.48 18.38 1.37
CA ASN A 184 12.59 19.37 0.75
C ASN A 184 11.31 18.68 0.27
N LEU A 185 11.42 17.46 -0.24
CA LEU A 185 10.26 16.67 -0.67
C LEU A 185 9.26 16.47 0.47
N LEU A 186 9.74 16.27 1.70
CA LEU A 186 8.92 16.08 2.89
C LEU A 186 8.19 17.35 3.34
N GLU A 187 8.74 18.53 3.06
CA GLU A 187 8.20 19.83 3.50
C GLU A 187 7.32 20.50 2.45
N MET A 188 7.39 20.05 1.20
CA MET A 188 6.64 20.63 0.08
C MET A 188 5.19 20.10 0.01
N LYS A 189 4.30 20.90 -0.56
CA LYS A 189 2.95 20.44 -0.90
C LYS A 189 2.99 19.61 -2.17
N ALA A 190 2.04 18.68 -2.29
CA ALA A 190 1.92 17.88 -3.51
C ALA A 190 1.67 18.75 -4.75
N GLY A 191 0.89 19.84 -4.64
CA GLY A 191 0.64 20.78 -5.73
C GLY A 191 1.91 21.49 -6.23
N ASP A 192 2.78 21.93 -5.31
CA ASP A 192 4.05 22.59 -5.64
C ASP A 192 4.98 21.68 -6.47
N LEU A 193 4.85 20.36 -6.28
CA LEU A 193 5.62 19.36 -7.01
C LEU A 193 5.21 19.26 -8.49
N VAL A 194 3.91 19.46 -8.79
CA VAL A 194 3.40 19.52 -10.17
C VAL A 194 3.82 20.81 -10.84
N GLU A 195 3.73 21.95 -10.15
CA GLU A 195 4.21 23.23 -10.68
C GLU A 195 5.71 23.18 -11.03
N LEU A 196 6.52 22.51 -10.20
CA LEU A 196 7.96 22.34 -10.41
C LEU A 196 8.24 21.48 -11.65
N VAL A 197 7.42 20.46 -11.91
CA VAL A 197 7.53 19.60 -13.10
C VAL A 197 7.09 20.33 -14.37
N GLU A 198 6.01 21.11 -14.30
CA GLU A 198 5.53 21.94 -15.42
C GLU A 198 6.55 23.03 -15.82
N GLN A 199 7.19 23.69 -14.84
CA GLN A 199 8.20 24.72 -15.11
C GLN A 199 9.47 24.19 -15.81
N GLN A 200 9.81 22.90 -15.64
CA GLN A 200 10.97 22.28 -16.29
C GLN A 200 10.60 21.60 -17.62
N GLY A 201 9.36 21.14 -17.78
CA GLY A 201 8.86 20.58 -19.05
C GLY A 201 8.81 21.59 -20.21
N GLY A 202 8.87 22.89 -19.94
CA GLY A 202 8.92 23.95 -20.95
C GLY A 202 10.30 24.23 -21.56
N LYS A 203 11.34 23.42 -21.26
CA LYS A 203 12.71 23.58 -21.79
C LYS A 203 13.16 22.51 -22.78
N GLU A 204 12.27 21.62 -23.22
CA GLU A 204 12.52 20.75 -24.37
C GLU A 204 11.94 21.40 -25.65
N GLU A 205 12.66 22.38 -26.19
CA GLU A 205 12.61 22.72 -27.63
C GLU A 205 14.04 22.89 -28.16
#